data_AF-A0A8S1HHV9-F1
#
_entry.id   AF-A0A8S1HHV9-F1
#
_cell.length_a   1.000
_cell.length_b   1.000
_cell.length_c   1.000
_cell.angle_alpha   90.00
_cell.angle_beta   90.00
_cell.angle_gamma   90.00
#
_symmetry.space_group_name_H-M   'P 1'
#
loop_
_entity.id
_entity.type
_entity.pdbx_description
1 polymer ?
#
loop_
_entity_poly.entity_id
_entity_poly.type
_entity_poly.pdbx_seq_one_letter_code
_entity_poly.pdbx_strand_id
1 'polypeptide(L)' 'MRLLLLILAILLMILRESAAEVVTGTCAEKCAEQFLQTMADHPEYTSQQFKASSLACINDCHDGKL' A
#
# COMPACT_ATOMS: atom_id res chain seq x y z
N MET A 1 -8.73 29.79 -24.98
CA MET A 1 -7.61 29.75 -23.99
C MET A 1 -8.09 29.49 -22.56
N ARG A 2 -9.11 30.18 -22.04
CA ARG A 2 -9.63 29.93 -20.67
C ARG A 2 -10.19 28.52 -20.43
N LEU A 3 -10.87 27.93 -21.42
CA LEU A 3 -11.46 26.59 -21.31
C LEU A 3 -10.39 25.48 -21.20
N LEU A 4 -9.31 25.60 -21.97
CA LEU A 4 -8.18 24.66 -21.96
C LEU A 4 -7.48 24.62 -20.61
N LEU A 5 -7.33 25.78 -19.96
CA LEU A 5 -6.72 25.88 -18.63
C LEU A 5 -7.58 25.22 -17.54
N LEU A 6 -8.90 25.31 -17.65
CA LEU A 6 -9.83 24.65 -16.72
C LEU A 6 -9.77 23.12 -16.85
N ILE A 7 -9.73 22.60 -18.08
CA ILE A 7 -9.62 21.15 -18.34
C ILE A 7 -8.29 20.62 -17.78
N LEU A 8 -7.19 21.37 -17.99
CA LEU A 8 -5.88 20.99 -17.45
C LEU A 8 -5.88 20.98 -15.92
N ALA A 9 -6.51 21.96 -15.28
CA ALA A 9 -6.61 22.03 -13.83
C ALA A 9 -7.43 20.86 -13.24
N ILE A 10 -8.51 20.46 -13.91
CA ILE A 10 -9.33 19.31 -13.50
C ILE A 10 -8.52 18.00 -13.65
N LEU A 11 -7.79 17.83 -14.76
CA LEU A 11 -6.92 16.67 -14.95
C LEU A 11 -5.82 16.58 -13.89
N LEU A 12 -5.24 17.72 -13.51
CA LEU A 12 -4.22 17.79 -12.45
C LEU A 12 -4.79 17.51 -11.05
N MET A 13 -6.05 17.85 -10.78
CA MET A 13 -6.71 17.45 -9.53
C MET A 13 -6.94 15.94 -9.48
N ILE A 14 -7.46 15.34 -10.56
CA ILE A 14 -7.70 13.89 -10.65
C ILE A 14 -6.40 13.11 -10.49
N LEU A 15 -5.31 13.57 -11.12
CA LEU A 15 -3.97 12.95 -11.00
C LEU A 15 -3.38 13.05 -9.59
N ARG A 16 -3.76 14.07 -8.80
CA ARG A 16 -3.35 14.17 -7.39
C ARG A 16 -4.12 13.21 -6.49
N GLU A 17 -5.38 12.96 -6.77
CA GLU A 17 -6.20 12.02 -5.99
C GLU A 17 -5.79 10.56 -6.23
N SER A 18 -5.26 10.22 -7.42
CA SER A 18 -4.72 8.89 -7.71
C SER A 18 -3.37 8.57 -7.03
N ALA A 19 -2.82 9.48 -6.22
CA ALA A 19 -1.65 9.22 -5.36
C ALA A 19 -2.04 8.94 -3.90
N ALA A 20 -3.33 8.97 -3.57
CA ALA A 20 -3.83 8.37 -2.35
C ALA A 20 -4.25 6.94 -2.69
N GLU A 21 -3.30 6.01 -2.67
CA GLU A 21 -3.62 4.59 -2.54
C GLU A 21 -4.37 4.46 -1.20
N VAL A 22 -5.69 4.58 -1.26
CA VAL A 22 -6.56 4.25 -0.15
C VAL A 22 -6.41 2.75 0.01
N VAL A 23 -5.51 2.34 0.91
CA VAL A 23 -5.37 0.94 1.36
C VAL A 23 -6.59 0.63 2.23
N THR A 24 -7.77 0.60 1.61
CA THR A 24 -8.98 -0.02 2.16
C THR A 24 -8.87 -1.50 1.86
N GLY A 25 -8.20 -2.20 2.76
CA GLY A 25 -8.09 -3.65 2.76
C GLY A 25 -8.38 -4.19 4.15
N THR A 26 -8.96 -5.38 4.21
CA THR A 26 -8.99 -6.23 5.40
C THR A 26 -7.56 -6.46 5.91
N CYS A 27 -7.41 -6.85 7.17
CA CYS A 27 -6.11 -7.24 7.73
C CYS A 27 -5.34 -8.23 6.85
N ALA A 28 -6.06 -9.19 6.25
CA ALA A 28 -5.46 -10.19 5.38
C ALA A 28 -4.88 -9.56 4.11
N GLU A 29 -5.58 -8.61 3.49
CA GLU A 29 -5.12 -7.91 2.29
C GLU A 29 -3.90 -7.04 2.59
N LYS A 30 -3.93 -6.25 3.67
CA LYS A 30 -2.78 -5.43 4.10
C LYS A 30 -1.54 -6.27 4.36
N CYS A 31 -1.68 -7.39 5.08
CA CYS A 31 -0.53 -8.26 5.36
C CYS A 31 -0.05 -9.04 4.13
N ALA A 32 -0.92 -9.34 3.17
CA ALA A 32 -0.52 -9.93 1.90
C ALA A 32 0.30 -8.95 1.05
N GLU A 33 -0.14 -7.69 0.95
CA GLU A 33 0.61 -6.63 0.27
C GLU A 33 1.98 -6.41 0.90
N GLN A 34 2.04 -6.28 2.22
CA GLN A 34 3.31 -6.13 2.94
C GLN A 34 4.24 -7.33 2.74
N PHE A 35 3.70 -8.56 2.68
CA PHE A 35 4.49 -9.75 2.40
C PHE A 35 5.08 -9.72 0.99
N LEU A 36 4.28 -9.39 -0.03
CA LEU A 36 4.75 -9.27 -1.41
C LEU A 36 5.85 -8.22 -1.55
N GLN A 37 5.67 -7.07 -0.89
CA GLN A 37 6.66 -6.01 -0.88
C GLN A 37 7.95 -6.44 -0.16
N THR A 38 7.83 -7.09 0.99
CA THR A 38 9.00 -7.64 1.71
C THR A 38 9.76 -8.66 0.88
N MET A 39 9.08 -9.51 0.10
CA MET A 39 9.75 -10.46 -0.81
C MET A 39 10.50 -9.76 -1.94
N ALA A 40 9.98 -8.66 -2.46
CA ALA A 40 10.65 -7.86 -3.48
C ALA A 40 11.86 -7.12 -2.91
N ASP A 41 11.73 -6.56 -1.70
CA ASP A 41 12.76 -5.75 -1.04
C ASP A 41 13.88 -6.59 -0.41
N HIS A 42 13.54 -7.80 0.08
CA HIS A 42 14.45 -8.71 0.78
C HIS A 42 14.46 -10.12 0.18
N PRO A 43 14.91 -10.31 -1.07
CA PRO A 43 15.00 -11.63 -1.69
C PRO A 43 15.95 -12.59 -0.95
N GLU A 44 16.85 -12.06 -0.11
CA GLU A 44 17.78 -12.82 0.73
C GLU A 44 17.14 -13.42 1.98
N TYR A 45 15.92 -13.02 2.34
CA TYR A 45 15.26 -13.54 3.53
C TYR A 45 14.95 -15.03 3.41
N THR A 46 15.24 -15.74 4.49
CA THR A 46 14.81 -17.12 4.64
C THR A 46 13.31 -17.20 4.86
N SER A 47 12.72 -18.37 4.60
CA SER A 47 11.31 -18.62 4.88
C SER A 47 10.92 -18.35 6.34
N GLN A 48 11.85 -18.52 7.30
CA GLN A 48 11.59 -18.18 8.71
C GLN A 48 11.50 -16.68 8.95
N GLN A 49 12.35 -15.87 8.30
CA GLN A 49 12.31 -14.41 8.41
C GLN A 49 11.03 -13.84 7.78
N PHE A 50 10.64 -14.35 6.62
CA PHE A 50 9.36 -13.99 6.01
C PHE A 50 8.17 -14.35 6.89
N LYS A 51 8.17 -15.56 7.48
CA LYS A 51 7.13 -15.97 8.44
C LYS A 51 7.07 -15.03 9.65
N ALA A 52 8.22 -14.64 10.20
CA ALA A 52 8.27 -13.72 11.33
C ALA A 52 7.70 -12.33 10.96
N SER A 53 8.04 -11.82 9.78
CA SER A 53 7.47 -10.56 9.26
C SER A 53 5.95 -10.63 9.09
N SER A 54 5.44 -11.70 8.46
CA SER A 54 3.99 -11.90 8.30
C SER A 54 3.27 -12.01 9.64
N LEU A 55 3.85 -12.71 10.62
CA LEU A 55 3.28 -12.82 11.97
C LEU A 55 3.25 -11.47 12.69
N ALA A 56 4.28 -10.64 12.54
CA ALA A 56 4.30 -9.29 13.10
C ALA A 56 3.13 -8.46 12.55
N CYS A 57 2.92 -8.47 11.23
CA CYS A 57 1.78 -7.78 10.60
C CYS A 57 0.43 -8.27 11.14
N ILE A 58 0.23 -9.58 11.27
CA ILE A 58 -1.03 -10.14 11.78
C ILE A 58 -1.31 -9.65 13.21
N ASN A 59 -0.28 -9.64 14.06
CA ASN A 59 -0.41 -9.17 15.44
C ASN A 59 -0.70 -7.67 15.50
N ASP A 60 0.01 -6.86 14.69
CA ASP A 60 -0.24 -5.42 14.61
C ASP A 60 -1.67 -5.14 14.12
N CYS A 61 -2.21 -5.97 13.22
CA CYS A 61 -3.58 -5.83 12.77
C CYS A 61 -4.60 -6.16 13.85
N HIS A 62 -4.36 -7.24 14.59
CA HIS A 62 -5.19 -7.62 15.73
C HIS A 62 -5.19 -6.52 16.80
N ASP A 63 -4.06 -5.85 16.99
CA ASP A 63 -3.89 -4.76 17.95
C ASP A 63 -4.39 -3.39 17.43
N GLY A 64 -4.87 -3.30 16.19
CA GLY A 64 -5.35 -2.05 15.57
C GLY A 64 -4.25 -1.04 15.24
N LYS A 65 -3.02 -1.50 14.98
CA LYS A 65 -1.82 -0.68 14.69
C LYS A 65 -1.50 -0.57 13.18
N LEU A 66 -2.40 -1.01 12.30
CA LEU A 66 -2.26 -1.05 10.84
C LEU A 66 -3.21 -0.12 10.09
#